data_AF-A0A1L8ZCQ9-F1
#
_entry.id   AF-A0A1L8ZCQ9-F1
#
_cell.length_a   1.000
_cell.length_b   1.000
_cell.length_c   1.000
_cell.angle_alpha   90.00
_cell.angle_beta   90.00
_cell.angle_gamma   90.00
#
_symmetry.space_group_name_H-M   'P 1'
#
loop_
_entity.id
_entity.type
_entity.pdbx_description
1 polymer ?
#
loop_
_entity_poly.entity_id
_entity_poly.type
_entity_poly.pdbx_seq_one_letter_code
_entity_poly.pdbx_strand_id
1 'polypeptide(L)'
;MKVNNLIAGVLNLNSKDYKKSGKKVSFDKNNLFSSVFQAESVKEDKHFILLENGEFNLDLIRSMLDGINETGERLLSEPSRQNVIFYKKVISEFISIIISSSVCLKEQKGGSLGDPKRPKYRIIKIINDKLDRLAYSVLQNQMTQIKLLDSIEEIQGLLVNLLM
;
A
#
# COMPACT_ATOMS: atom_id res chain seq x y z
N MET A 1 16.86 2.82 -47.83
CA MET A 1 16.35 2.00 -46.72
C MET A 1 16.22 2.92 -45.50
N LYS A 2 15.01 3.04 -44.95
CA LYS A 2 14.64 3.87 -43.78
C LYS A 2 14.67 2.99 -42.54
N VAL A 3 15.17 3.51 -41.43
CA VAL A 3 14.48 3.38 -40.14
C VAL A 3 14.73 4.68 -39.36
N ASN A 4 13.68 5.49 -39.25
CA ASN A 4 13.68 6.72 -38.46
C ASN A 4 13.20 6.42 -37.04
N ASN A 5 13.93 6.97 -36.10
CA ASN A 5 13.51 7.56 -34.83
C ASN A 5 11.99 7.79 -34.69
N LEU A 6 11.35 7.06 -33.77
CA LEU A 6 9.99 7.33 -33.26
C LEU A 6 9.74 6.38 -32.07
N ILE A 7 10.04 6.84 -30.85
CA ILE A 7 9.33 6.62 -29.56
C ILE A 7 10.07 7.52 -28.54
N ALA A 8 10.02 8.83 -28.80
CA ALA A 8 10.47 9.88 -27.88
C ALA A 8 9.36 10.94 -27.76
N GLY A 9 8.10 10.48 -27.69
CA GLY A 9 6.95 11.36 -27.81
C GLY A 9 5.67 10.80 -27.20
N VAL A 10 5.65 10.51 -25.90
CA VAL A 10 4.41 10.46 -25.10
C VAL A 10 4.65 10.91 -23.65
N LEU A 11 5.42 11.98 -23.43
CA LEU A 11 5.54 12.62 -22.10
C LEU A 11 5.44 14.15 -22.19
N ASN A 12 4.49 14.65 -22.98
CA ASN A 12 4.11 16.06 -22.95
C ASN A 12 2.63 16.18 -22.58
N LEU A 13 2.36 16.16 -21.28
CA LEU A 13 1.14 16.71 -20.72
C LEU A 13 1.52 18.05 -20.09
N ASN A 14 1.26 19.09 -20.88
CA ASN A 14 1.61 20.48 -20.66
C ASN A 14 0.82 21.04 -19.46
N SER A 15 1.52 21.42 -18.41
CA SER A 15 0.98 22.13 -17.26
C SER A 15 0.92 23.63 -17.55
N LYS A 16 -0.22 24.13 -18.02
CA LYS A 16 -0.69 25.52 -17.89
C LYS A 16 -1.99 25.67 -18.67
N ASP A 17 -3.10 25.64 -17.97
CA ASP A 17 -4.21 26.56 -18.15
C ASP A 17 -5.12 26.49 -16.91
N TYR A 18 -5.82 27.60 -16.64
CA TYR A 18 -6.61 27.96 -15.44
C TYR A 18 -5.88 28.79 -14.38
N LYS A 19 -6.04 30.12 -14.52
CA LYS A 19 -5.74 31.16 -13.54
C LYS A 19 -7.03 31.59 -12.80
N LYS A 20 -6.87 31.80 -11.49
CA LYS A 20 -7.61 32.68 -10.55
C LYS A 20 -9.06 32.32 -10.17
N SER A 21 -9.26 32.01 -8.88
CA SER A 21 -9.97 32.88 -7.90
C SER A 21 -10.24 32.10 -6.60
N GLY A 22 -10.01 32.71 -5.43
CA GLY A 22 -10.66 32.30 -4.17
C GLY A 22 -9.82 31.42 -3.23
N LYS A 23 -9.56 31.97 -2.04
CA LYS A 23 -8.93 31.35 -0.87
C LYS A 23 -9.77 30.17 -0.36
N LYS A 24 -9.22 28.95 -0.35
CA LYS A 24 -9.49 27.85 0.61
C LYS A 24 -8.39 26.80 0.41
N VAL A 25 -7.57 26.59 1.43
CA VAL A 25 -6.52 25.54 1.44
C VAL A 25 -7.25 24.20 1.60
N SER A 26 -7.50 23.49 0.50
CA SER A 26 -7.87 22.08 0.53
C SER A 26 -6.59 21.25 0.58
N PHE A 27 -6.43 20.49 1.64
CA PHE A 27 -5.33 19.56 1.83
C PHE A 27 -5.46 18.41 0.83
N ASP A 28 -4.78 18.51 -0.31
CA ASP A 28 -4.71 17.47 -1.34
C ASP A 28 -3.91 16.26 -0.80
N LYS A 29 -4.61 15.28 -0.23
CA LYS A 29 -4.04 14.04 0.32
C LYS A 29 -3.33 13.18 -0.74
N ASN A 30 -3.62 13.39 -2.02
CA ASN A 30 -3.16 12.54 -3.12
C ASN A 30 -1.69 12.78 -3.52
N ASN A 31 -1.09 13.91 -3.09
CA ASN A 31 0.32 14.26 -3.40
C ASN A 31 1.30 14.03 -2.24
N LEU A 32 0.82 13.58 -1.08
CA LEU A 32 1.68 13.28 0.08
C LEU A 32 2.32 11.90 -0.01
N PHE A 33 1.68 10.93 -0.67
CA PHE A 33 2.19 9.57 -0.79
C PHE A 33 3.22 9.40 -1.91
N SER A 34 3.10 10.18 -3.00
CA SER A 34 4.03 10.13 -4.13
C SER A 34 5.37 10.80 -3.81
N SER A 35 5.36 11.85 -2.99
CA SER A 35 6.56 12.54 -2.51
C SER A 35 7.40 11.66 -1.57
N VAL A 36 6.77 10.74 -0.83
CA VAL A 36 7.45 9.72 -0.01
C VAL A 36 8.17 8.68 -0.86
N PHE A 37 7.62 8.30 -2.02
CA PHE A 37 8.24 7.32 -2.92
C PHE A 37 9.27 7.92 -3.89
N GLN A 38 9.18 9.21 -4.21
CA GLN A 38 10.14 9.90 -5.09
C GLN A 38 11.46 10.27 -4.40
N ALA A 39 11.54 10.18 -3.08
CA ALA A 39 12.77 10.39 -2.32
C ALA A 39 13.62 9.12 -2.29
N GLU A 40 14.20 8.77 -3.44
CA GLU A 40 15.24 7.75 -3.52
C GLU A 40 16.55 8.34 -2.94
N SER A 41 16.65 8.39 -1.61
CA SER A 41 17.83 8.85 -0.86
C SER A 41 17.89 8.24 0.55
N VAL A 42 18.36 7.00 0.57
CA VAL A 42 19.08 6.27 1.63
C VAL A 42 19.41 7.06 2.93
N LYS A 43 18.63 6.83 3.99
CA LYS A 43 18.98 6.65 5.44
C LYS A 43 18.16 7.42 6.48
N GLU A 44 17.39 8.45 6.14
CA GLU A 44 16.76 9.32 7.16
C GLU A 44 15.33 8.92 7.59
N ASP A 45 14.60 8.09 6.84
CA ASP A 45 13.16 7.85 7.12
C ASP A 45 12.85 6.80 8.20
N LYS A 46 13.87 6.20 8.83
CA LYS A 46 13.67 5.13 9.83
C LYS A 46 12.89 5.60 11.06
N HIS A 47 12.97 6.89 11.38
CA HIS A 47 12.26 7.52 12.50
C HIS A 47 10.77 7.79 12.23
N PHE A 48 10.33 7.78 10.97
CA PHE A 48 8.94 8.13 10.68
C PHE A 48 7.98 6.98 10.94
N ILE A 49 8.43 5.74 10.71
CA ILE A 49 7.61 4.52 10.91
C ILE A 49 7.73 3.97 12.32
N LEU A 50 8.91 4.13 12.94
CA LEU A 50 9.22 3.62 14.26
C LEU A 50 9.63 4.78 15.17
N LEU A 51 8.89 4.95 16.26
CA LEU A 51 9.21 5.89 17.33
C LEU A 51 10.50 5.43 18.05
N GLU A 52 11.18 6.36 18.75
CA GLU A 52 12.42 6.08 19.49
C GLU A 52 12.27 4.97 20.54
N ASN A 53 11.05 4.75 21.04
CA ASN A 53 10.72 3.69 22.01
C ASN A 53 10.57 2.29 21.35
N GLY A 54 10.71 2.19 20.03
CA GLY A 54 10.51 0.95 19.29
C GLY A 54 9.03 0.61 19.04
N GLU A 55 8.13 1.56 19.18
CA GLU A 55 6.71 1.42 18.82
C GLU A 55 6.46 1.98 17.42
N PHE A 56 5.40 1.50 16.77
CA PHE A 56 5.00 2.05 15.48
C PHE A 56 4.43 3.46 15.64
N ASN A 57 4.72 4.33 14.67
CA ASN A 57 4.02 5.58 14.52
C ASN A 57 2.56 5.31 14.14
N LEU A 58 1.67 5.39 15.12
CA LEU A 58 0.25 5.06 14.96
C LEU A 58 -0.46 5.94 13.92
N ASP A 59 -0.07 7.21 13.80
CA ASP A 59 -0.67 8.13 12.82
C ASP A 59 -0.31 7.72 11.39
N LEU A 60 0.94 7.32 11.16
CA LEU A 60 1.36 6.78 9.87
C LEU A 60 0.61 5.49 9.56
N ILE A 61 0.60 4.53 10.48
CA ILE A 61 -0.10 3.25 10.27
C ILE A 61 -1.58 3.48 9.96
N ARG A 62 -2.23 4.39 10.69
CA ARG A 62 -3.61 4.76 10.43
C ARG A 62 -3.78 5.32 9.02
N SER A 63 -2.90 6.23 8.59
CA SER A 63 -2.97 6.79 7.24
C SER A 63 -2.82 5.73 6.13
N MET A 64 -1.99 4.72 6.36
CA MET A 64 -1.81 3.61 5.42
C MET A 64 -3.05 2.70 5.39
N LEU A 65 -3.63 2.38 6.54
CA LEU A 65 -4.87 1.62 6.65
C LEU A 65 -6.04 2.38 6.01
N ASP A 66 -6.12 3.70 6.18
CA ASP A 66 -7.11 4.54 5.51
C ASP A 66 -6.97 4.46 3.98
N GLY A 67 -5.74 4.46 3.45
CA GLY A 67 -5.48 4.25 2.01
C GLY A 67 -5.85 2.84 1.52
N ILE A 68 -5.66 1.81 2.35
CA ILE A 68 -6.12 0.44 2.05
C ILE A 68 -7.66 0.39 2.03
N ASN A 69 -8.32 1.09 2.95
CA ASN A 69 -9.78 1.17 2.99
C ASN A 69 -10.33 1.86 1.75
N GLU A 70 -9.77 3.01 1.37
CA GLU A 70 -10.18 3.75 0.17
C GLU A 70 -10.03 2.91 -1.11
N THR A 71 -8.90 2.21 -1.25
CA THR A 71 -8.71 1.30 -2.40
C THR A 71 -9.63 0.08 -2.37
N GLY A 72 -9.99 -0.40 -1.18
CA GLY A 72 -10.99 -1.45 -1.00
C GLY A 72 -12.39 -0.99 -1.41
N GLU A 73 -12.83 0.20 -0.98
CA GLU A 73 -14.13 0.77 -1.38
C GLU A 73 -14.19 1.03 -2.90
N ARG A 74 -13.09 1.48 -3.49
CA ARG A 74 -12.99 1.64 -4.94
C ARG A 74 -13.11 0.30 -5.68
N LEU A 75 -12.50 -0.76 -5.15
CA LEU A 75 -12.63 -2.10 -5.71
C LEU A 75 -14.06 -2.65 -5.55
N LEU A 76 -14.71 -2.37 -4.42
CA LEU A 76 -16.08 -2.80 -4.15
C LEU A 76 -17.10 -2.12 -5.07
N SER A 77 -16.90 -0.83 -5.34
CA SER A 77 -17.75 -0.03 -6.23
C SER A 77 -17.50 -0.34 -7.70
N GLU A 78 -16.24 -0.58 -8.08
CA GLU A 78 -15.83 -0.93 -9.44
C GLU A 78 -14.87 -2.13 -9.42
N PRO A 79 -15.40 -3.37 -9.55
CA PRO A 79 -14.61 -4.61 -9.56
C PRO A 79 -13.81 -4.81 -10.86
N SER A 80 -12.85 -3.91 -11.13
CA SER A 80 -12.04 -3.93 -12.33
C SER A 80 -10.65 -4.54 -12.08
N ARG A 81 -10.04 -5.07 -13.13
CA ARG A 81 -8.62 -5.52 -13.11
C ARG A 81 -7.70 -4.43 -12.55
N GLN A 82 -7.95 -3.18 -12.93
CA GLN A 82 -7.12 -2.06 -12.51
C GLN A 82 -7.23 -1.82 -10.99
N ASN A 83 -8.44 -1.84 -10.44
CA ASN A 83 -8.66 -1.65 -9.01
C ASN A 83 -8.12 -2.81 -8.17
N VAL A 84 -8.15 -4.05 -8.69
CA VAL A 84 -7.49 -5.21 -8.05
C VAL A 84 -5.98 -5.00 -7.96
N ILE A 85 -5.35 -4.54 -9.04
CA ILE A 85 -3.91 -4.28 -9.07
C ILE A 85 -3.55 -3.20 -8.05
N PHE A 86 -4.33 -2.11 -7.99
CA PHE A 86 -4.11 -1.05 -7.01
C PHE A 86 -4.26 -1.54 -5.57
N TYR A 87 -5.32 -2.28 -5.26
CA TYR A 87 -5.55 -2.84 -3.94
C TYR A 87 -4.40 -3.77 -3.51
N LYS A 88 -3.96 -4.68 -4.39
CA LYS A 88 -2.79 -5.54 -4.13
C LYS A 88 -1.51 -4.73 -3.89
N LYS A 89 -1.29 -3.66 -4.66
CA LYS A 89 -0.10 -2.81 -4.56
C LYS A 89 -0.02 -2.14 -3.19
N VAL A 90 -1.08 -1.45 -2.76
CA VAL A 90 -1.11 -0.73 -1.48
C VAL A 90 -0.90 -1.70 -0.29
N ILE A 91 -1.53 -2.87 -0.33
CA ILE A 91 -1.31 -3.88 0.73
C ILE A 91 0.13 -4.40 0.73
N SER A 92 0.72 -4.62 -0.44
CA SER A 92 2.11 -5.09 -0.53
C SER A 92 3.09 -4.06 0.02
N GLU A 93 2.86 -2.77 -0.24
CA GLU A 93 3.64 -1.67 0.32
C GLU A 93 3.51 -1.63 1.85
N PHE A 94 2.29 -1.76 2.38
CA PHE A 94 2.04 -1.82 3.82
C PHE A 94 2.78 -3.00 4.49
N ILE A 95 2.67 -4.20 3.94
CA ILE A 95 3.36 -5.38 4.46
C ILE A 95 4.89 -5.19 4.42
N SER A 96 5.41 -4.61 3.34
CA SER A 96 6.86 -4.35 3.19
C SER A 96 7.40 -3.41 4.26
N ILE A 97 6.63 -2.37 4.60
CA ILE A 97 6.94 -1.42 5.66
C ILE A 97 6.96 -2.11 7.03
N ILE A 98 5.93 -2.91 7.35
CA ILE A 98 5.87 -3.67 8.62
C ILE A 98 7.06 -4.62 8.76
N ILE A 99 7.39 -5.36 7.71
CA ILE A 99 8.52 -6.30 7.73
C ILE A 99 9.82 -5.54 8.00
N SER A 100 10.06 -4.44 7.30
CA SER A 100 11.27 -3.62 7.44
C SER A 100 11.43 -3.11 8.86
N SER A 101 10.36 -2.61 9.47
CA SER A 101 10.36 -2.18 10.87
C SER A 101 10.58 -3.34 11.85
N SER A 102 10.00 -4.51 11.58
CA SER A 102 10.16 -5.69 12.45
C SER A 102 11.60 -6.24 12.48
N VAL A 103 12.36 -6.10 11.40
CA VAL A 103 13.77 -6.49 11.33
C VAL A 103 14.61 -5.50 12.13
N CYS A 104 14.38 -4.20 11.96
CA CYS A 104 15.10 -3.15 12.69
C CYS A 104 14.94 -3.28 14.21
N LEU A 105 13.73 -3.59 14.69
CA LEU A 105 13.47 -3.83 16.11
C LEU A 105 14.27 -4.98 16.70
N LYS A 106 14.54 -6.04 15.93
CA LYS A 106 15.32 -7.19 16.39
C LYS A 106 16.81 -6.86 16.51
N GLU A 107 17.33 -6.04 15.61
CA GLU A 107 18.72 -5.56 15.63
C GLU A 107 18.96 -4.68 16.87
N GLN A 108 18.01 -3.81 17.23
CA GLN A 108 18.13 -2.92 18.39
C GLN A 108 18.00 -3.65 19.74
N LYS A 109 17.14 -4.68 19.84
CA LYS A 109 16.89 -5.41 21.10
C LYS A 109 17.82 -6.61 21.37
N GLY A 110 18.82 -6.86 20.52
CA GLY A 110 19.79 -7.95 20.73
C GLY A 110 19.13 -9.34 20.83
N GLY A 111 18.18 -9.64 19.95
CA GLY A 111 17.29 -10.80 20.07
C GLY A 111 17.95 -12.16 19.85
N SER A 112 17.80 -13.04 20.85
CA SER A 112 18.15 -14.47 20.85
C SER A 112 17.71 -15.21 19.57
N LEU A 113 18.61 -16.01 19.02
CA LEU A 113 18.54 -16.79 17.76
C LEU A 113 17.41 -17.86 17.69
N GLY A 114 16.47 -17.86 18.63
CA GLY A 114 15.84 -19.11 19.07
C GLY A 114 14.36 -19.34 18.77
N ASP A 115 13.64 -18.55 17.96
CA ASP A 115 12.20 -18.82 17.72
C ASP A 115 11.86 -19.21 16.27
N PRO A 116 11.67 -20.52 15.99
CA PRO A 116 11.58 -21.08 14.64
C PRO A 116 10.21 -20.93 13.95
N LYS A 117 9.22 -20.26 14.56
CA LYS A 117 7.90 -20.04 13.93
C LYS A 117 7.43 -18.60 14.11
N ARG A 118 7.84 -17.73 13.19
CA ARG A 118 7.44 -16.32 13.20
C ARG A 118 5.94 -16.20 12.83
N PRO A 119 5.01 -15.92 13.76
CA PRO A 119 3.57 -15.93 13.49
C PRO A 119 3.17 -14.96 12.37
N LYS A 120 3.90 -13.84 12.23
CA LYS A 120 3.65 -12.81 11.20
C LYS A 120 3.83 -13.32 9.77
N TYR A 121 4.82 -14.19 9.49
CA TYR A 121 5.04 -14.73 8.14
C TYR A 121 3.91 -15.66 7.69
N ARG A 122 3.30 -16.39 8.64
CA ARG A 122 2.12 -17.21 8.37
C ARG A 122 0.93 -16.32 7.99
N ILE A 123 0.71 -15.23 8.72
CA ILE A 123 -0.38 -14.28 8.43
C ILE A 123 -0.15 -13.63 7.06
N ILE A 124 1.07 -13.17 6.76
CA ILE A 124 1.43 -12.60 5.45
C ILE A 124 1.14 -13.60 4.32
N LYS A 125 1.50 -14.88 4.49
CA LYS A 125 1.18 -15.92 3.50
C LYS A 125 -0.33 -16.05 3.27
N ILE A 126 -1.12 -16.06 4.35
CA ILE A 126 -2.58 -16.15 4.26
C ILE A 126 -3.16 -14.92 3.54
N ILE A 127 -2.65 -13.72 3.82
CA ILE A 127 -3.07 -12.49 3.13
C ILE A 127 -2.79 -12.59 1.63
N ASN A 128 -1.59 -13.01 1.25
CA ASN A 128 -1.22 -13.17 -0.17
C ASN A 128 -2.11 -14.19 -0.87
N ASP A 129 -2.35 -15.36 -0.26
CA ASP A 129 -3.23 -16.38 -0.81
C ASP A 129 -4.66 -15.85 -1.02
N LYS A 130 -5.16 -15.01 -0.11
CA LYS A 130 -6.47 -14.37 -0.22
C LYS A 130 -6.52 -13.30 -1.31
N LEU A 131 -5.49 -12.47 -1.42
CA LEU A 131 -5.39 -11.48 -2.49
C LEU A 131 -5.38 -12.13 -3.87
N ASP A 132 -4.70 -13.27 -4.02
CA ASP A 132 -4.69 -14.02 -5.28
C ASP A 132 -6.05 -14.63 -5.61
N ARG A 133 -6.74 -15.18 -4.61
CA ARG A 133 -8.11 -15.70 -4.79
C ARG A 133 -9.11 -14.59 -5.14
N LEU A 134 -9.03 -13.45 -4.47
CA LEU A 134 -9.84 -12.28 -4.75
C LEU A 134 -9.58 -11.78 -6.18
N ALA A 135 -8.30 -11.64 -6.56
CA ALA A 135 -7.94 -11.24 -7.91
C ALA A 135 -8.48 -12.21 -8.97
N TYR A 136 -8.32 -13.52 -8.77
CA TYR A 136 -8.87 -14.53 -9.67
C TYR A 136 -10.39 -14.40 -9.78
N SER A 137 -11.10 -14.30 -8.66
CA SER A 137 -12.56 -14.30 -8.63
C SER A 137 -13.16 -13.03 -9.24
N VAL A 138 -12.52 -11.87 -9.06
CA VAL A 138 -12.90 -10.60 -9.70
C VAL A 138 -12.67 -10.69 -11.21
N LEU A 139 -11.50 -11.18 -11.65
CA LEU A 139 -11.18 -11.28 -13.09
C LEU A 139 -12.10 -12.27 -13.84
N GLN A 140 -12.59 -13.30 -13.15
CA GLN A 140 -13.52 -14.28 -13.73
C GLN A 140 -14.99 -13.84 -13.65
N ASN A 141 -15.29 -12.65 -13.09
CA ASN A 141 -16.65 -12.17 -12.83
C ASN A 141 -17.49 -13.15 -11.98
N GLN A 142 -16.86 -13.85 -11.04
CA GLN A 142 -17.49 -14.89 -10.21
C GLN A 142 -17.84 -14.42 -8.80
N MET A 143 -17.52 -13.17 -8.43
CA MET A 143 -17.86 -12.60 -7.13
C MET A 143 -19.16 -11.81 -7.17
N THR A 144 -20.01 -12.05 -6.19
CA THR A 144 -21.09 -11.13 -5.83
C THR A 144 -20.52 -9.98 -5.00
N GLN A 145 -21.21 -8.84 -4.97
CA GLN A 145 -20.77 -7.67 -4.21
C GLN A 145 -20.59 -7.95 -2.71
N ILE A 146 -21.49 -8.74 -2.11
CA ILE A 146 -21.39 -9.16 -0.70
C ILE A 146 -20.13 -10.00 -0.47
N LYS A 147 -19.86 -11.00 -1.32
CA LYS A 147 -18.65 -11.84 -1.18
C LYS A 147 -17.36 -11.06 -1.38
N LEU A 148 -17.39 -10.04 -2.25
CA LEU A 148 -16.26 -9.14 -2.44
C LEU A 148 -16.01 -8.31 -1.18
N LEU A 149 -17.06 -7.75 -0.58
CA LEU A 149 -16.98 -7.04 0.69
C LEU A 149 -16.40 -7.93 1.80
N ASP A 150 -16.96 -9.13 2.00
CA ASP A 150 -16.48 -10.09 3.00
C ASP A 150 -14.99 -10.38 2.83
N SER A 151 -14.54 -10.55 1.57
CA SER A 151 -13.14 -10.83 1.25
C SER A 151 -12.23 -9.64 1.58
N ILE A 152 -12.68 -8.41 1.31
CA ILE A 152 -11.95 -7.17 1.60
C ILE A 152 -11.81 -6.99 3.12
N GLU A 153 -12.91 -7.13 3.87
CA GLU A 153 -12.91 -6.98 5.34
C GLU A 153 -12.04 -8.04 6.01
N GLU A 154 -12.09 -9.28 5.53
CA GLU A 154 -11.24 -10.35 6.06
C GLU A 154 -9.75 -10.06 5.84
N ILE A 155 -9.39 -9.55 4.66
CA ILE A 155 -8.00 -9.13 4.39
C ILE A 155 -7.60 -7.98 5.32
N GLN A 156 -8.43 -6.96 5.50
CA GLN A 156 -8.16 -5.83 6.39
C GLN A 156 -7.99 -6.29 7.85
N GLY A 157 -8.83 -7.21 8.34
CA GLY A 157 -8.69 -7.80 9.67
C GLY A 157 -7.35 -8.53 9.85
N LEU A 158 -6.90 -9.27 8.83
CA LEU A 158 -5.59 -9.91 8.86
C LEU A 158 -4.44 -8.89 8.87
N LEU A 159 -4.60 -7.73 8.23
CA LEU A 159 -3.60 -6.65 8.27
C LEU A 159 -3.49 -6.03 9.66
N VAL A 160 -4.61 -5.83 10.35
CA VAL A 160 -4.62 -5.40 11.76
C VAL A 160 -3.92 -6.44 12.65
N ASN A 161 -4.14 -7.74 12.41
CA ASN A 161 -3.46 -8.81 13.14
C ASN A 161 -1.93 -8.81 12.96
N LEU A 162 -1.38 -8.18 11.92
CA LEU A 162 0.09 -8.04 11.76
C LEU A 162 0.70 -7.02 12.72
N LEU A 163 -0.11 -6.07 13.20
CA LEU A 163 0.31 -4.98 14.08
C LEU A 163 0.31 -5.39 15.56
N MET A 164 -0.50 -6.40 15.91
CA MET A 164 -0.47 -7.05 17.22
C MET A 164 0.78 -7.96 17.36
#